data_AF-A0A936DI15-F1
#
_entry.id   AF-A0A936DI15-F1
#
_cell.length_a   1.000
_cell.length_b   1.000
_cell.length_c   1.000
_cell.angle_alpha   90.00
_cell.angle_beta   90.00
_cell.angle_gamma   90.00
#
_symmetry.space_group_name_H-M   'P 1'
#
loop_
_entity.id
_entity.type
_entity.pdbx_description
1 polymer ?
#
loop_
_entity_poly.entity_id
_entity_poly.type
_entity_poly.pdbx_seq_one_letter_code
_entity_poly.pdbx_strand_id
1 'polypeptide(L)'
;MRAAPGVGPLMSSSRAAIIAVVGDDAVAHMDQYFENDGADYQLDLEGMIHEVPSAKANYERELADALQFAARLEPGTYDLRSTRASGGYNTRDETTNWYFAVGGYSYWGQGRVTIVADPQGRRRYDLAWEFRCYDRYNWDNGKQVTLPVVNIVITDHFMGEFHRCGLAREYDLKGSVRRQIRWEGAPPAASVALGGGR
;
A
#
# COMPACT_ATOMS: atom_id res chain seq x y z
N MET A 1 5.93 14.95 -46.54
CA MET A 1 4.73 14.64 -45.74
C MET A 1 4.89 15.33 -44.38
N ARG A 2 4.13 16.39 -44.11
CA ARG A 2 4.15 17.11 -42.83
C ARG A 2 3.19 16.42 -41.86
N ALA A 3 3.65 16.14 -40.63
CA ALA A 3 2.80 15.68 -39.55
C ALA A 3 1.74 16.74 -39.20
N ALA A 4 0.51 16.30 -38.94
CA ALA A 4 -0.58 17.17 -38.54
C ALA A 4 -0.35 17.70 -37.11
N PRO A 5 -0.39 19.02 -36.88
CA PRO A 5 -0.31 19.59 -35.54
C PRO A 5 -1.70 19.54 -34.89
N GLY A 6 -1.84 18.87 -33.74
CA GLY A 6 -3.09 19.00 -32.96
C GLY A 6 -3.44 17.89 -31.98
N VAL A 7 -2.79 16.73 -31.99
CA VAL A 7 -3.23 15.59 -31.16
C VAL A 7 -2.60 15.58 -29.75
N GLY A 8 -1.45 16.24 -29.55
CA GLY A 8 -0.73 16.27 -28.27
C GLY A 8 -1.42 17.02 -27.11
N PRO A 9 -1.97 18.24 -27.30
CA PRO A 9 -2.52 19.04 -26.19
C PRO A 9 -3.86 18.53 -25.64
N LEU A 10 -4.67 17.86 -26.48
CA LEU A 10 -6.00 17.39 -26.09
C LEU A 10 -5.91 16.14 -25.20
N MET A 11 -5.01 15.20 -25.53
CA MET A 11 -4.73 13.99 -24.73
C MET A 11 -4.17 14.33 -23.34
N SER A 12 -3.26 15.32 -23.26
CA SER A 12 -2.68 15.78 -21.99
C SER A 12 -3.71 16.44 -21.07
N SER A 13 -4.64 17.21 -21.64
CA SER A 13 -5.71 17.88 -20.88
C SER A 13 -6.71 16.88 -20.30
N SER A 14 -7.02 15.79 -21.03
CA SER A 14 -7.90 14.72 -20.55
C SER A 14 -7.31 13.94 -19.38
N ARG A 15 -6.00 13.62 -19.41
CA ARG A 15 -5.35 12.88 -18.32
C ARG A 15 -5.31 13.69 -17.01
N ALA A 16 -4.96 14.99 -17.09
CA ALA A 16 -4.95 15.86 -15.92
C ALA A 16 -6.33 16.00 -15.27
N ALA A 17 -7.39 16.08 -16.09
CA ALA A 17 -8.77 16.11 -15.60
C ALA A 17 -9.18 14.78 -14.95
N ILE A 18 -8.76 13.64 -15.49
CA ILE A 18 -9.00 12.32 -14.88
C ILE A 18 -8.25 12.21 -13.54
N ILE A 19 -6.97 12.56 -13.49
CA ILE A 19 -6.17 12.58 -12.25
C ILE A 19 -6.84 13.45 -11.18
N ALA A 20 -7.36 14.63 -11.56
CA ALA A 20 -8.08 15.50 -10.63
C ALA A 20 -9.37 14.89 -10.05
N VAL A 21 -9.97 13.91 -10.74
CA VAL A 21 -11.21 13.24 -10.31
C VAL A 21 -10.94 11.94 -9.56
N VAL A 22 -10.00 11.11 -10.04
CA VAL A 22 -9.79 9.75 -9.51
C VAL A 22 -8.48 9.57 -8.77
N GLY A 23 -7.52 10.50 -8.87
CA GLY A 23 -6.18 10.35 -8.32
C GLY A 23 -5.15 9.87 -9.33
N ASP A 24 -3.88 10.13 -9.06
CA ASP A 24 -2.74 9.76 -9.91
C ASP A 24 -2.35 8.29 -9.76
N ASP A 25 -2.32 7.73 -8.55
CA ASP A 25 -2.08 6.29 -8.34
C ASP A 25 -3.17 5.44 -9.01
N ALA A 26 -4.43 5.87 -8.94
CA ALA A 26 -5.53 5.20 -9.63
C ALA A 26 -5.31 5.17 -11.16
N VAL A 27 -4.80 6.26 -11.73
CA VAL A 27 -4.47 6.33 -13.16
C VAL A 27 -3.25 5.46 -13.47
N ALA A 28 -2.21 5.46 -12.65
CA ALA A 28 -1.03 4.63 -12.84
C ALA A 28 -1.35 3.13 -12.81
N HIS A 29 -2.23 2.69 -11.92
CA HIS A 29 -2.70 1.31 -11.86
C HIS A 29 -3.52 0.92 -13.11
N MET A 30 -4.36 1.85 -13.60
CA MET A 30 -5.09 1.62 -14.85
C MET A 30 -4.13 1.53 -16.06
N ASP A 31 -3.09 2.35 -16.09
CA ASP A 31 -2.07 2.27 -17.15
C ASP A 31 -1.36 0.90 -17.10
N GLN A 32 -0.92 0.44 -15.93
CA GLN A 32 -0.29 -0.88 -15.75
C GLN A 32 -1.19 -2.00 -16.28
N TYR A 33 -2.49 -1.94 -15.98
CA TYR A 33 -3.46 -2.93 -16.45
C TYR A 33 -3.48 -3.01 -17.98
N PHE A 34 -3.43 -1.86 -18.67
CA PHE A 34 -3.44 -1.79 -20.13
C PHE A 34 -2.07 -1.94 -20.80
N GLU A 35 -0.96 -1.84 -20.05
CA GLU A 35 0.38 -2.22 -20.56
C GLU A 35 0.45 -3.71 -20.92
N ASN A 36 -0.39 -4.54 -20.29
CA ASN A 36 -0.65 -5.93 -20.68
C ASN A 36 0.58 -6.86 -20.64
N ASP A 37 1.61 -6.51 -19.87
CA ASP A 37 2.81 -7.33 -19.70
C ASP A 37 2.63 -8.42 -18.62
N GLY A 38 1.78 -8.14 -17.62
CA GLY A 38 1.56 -8.99 -16.45
C GLY A 38 2.70 -8.94 -15.43
N ALA A 39 3.51 -7.88 -15.44
CA ALA A 39 4.50 -7.64 -14.42
C ALA A 39 3.83 -7.34 -13.06
N ASP A 40 4.46 -7.78 -11.97
CA ASP A 40 4.05 -7.37 -10.63
C ASP A 40 4.18 -5.85 -10.49
N TYR A 41 3.20 -5.21 -9.86
CA TYR A 41 3.25 -3.78 -9.58
C TYR A 41 3.78 -3.52 -8.17
N GLN A 42 4.82 -2.70 -8.10
CA GLN A 42 5.42 -2.28 -6.83
C GLN A 42 4.58 -1.14 -6.24
N LEU A 43 3.74 -1.48 -5.26
CA LEU A 43 2.88 -0.53 -4.57
C LEU A 43 3.71 0.48 -3.78
N ASP A 44 3.41 1.78 -3.95
CA ASP A 44 3.89 2.85 -3.05
C ASP A 44 3.14 2.77 -1.71
N LEU A 45 3.56 1.81 -0.90
CA LEU A 45 2.96 1.57 0.41
C LEU A 45 3.26 2.72 1.39
N GLU A 46 4.35 3.46 1.19
CA GLU A 46 4.69 4.63 2.00
C GLU A 46 3.69 5.77 1.73
N GLY A 47 3.43 6.07 0.45
CA GLY A 47 2.40 7.01 0.02
C GLY A 47 1.01 6.63 0.54
N MET A 48 0.63 5.36 0.40
CA MET A 48 -0.67 4.87 0.91
C MET A 48 -0.79 5.01 2.44
N ILE A 49 0.26 4.70 3.21
CA ILE A 49 0.27 4.89 4.66
C ILE A 49 0.18 6.37 5.03
N HIS A 50 0.79 7.26 4.24
CA HIS A 50 0.75 8.69 4.49
C HIS A 50 -0.64 9.30 4.22
N GLU A 51 -1.29 8.88 3.14
CA GLU A 51 -2.53 9.50 2.67
C GLU A 51 -3.81 8.86 3.20
N VAL A 52 -3.77 7.59 3.62
CA VAL A 52 -4.96 6.86 4.06
C VAL A 52 -4.93 6.64 5.57
N PRO A 53 -5.81 7.30 6.36
CA PRO A 53 -5.85 7.16 7.81
C PRO A 53 -5.99 5.71 8.30
N SER A 54 -6.85 4.90 7.66
CA SER A 54 -7.02 3.49 8.00
C SER A 54 -5.78 2.65 7.68
N ALA A 55 -5.07 2.92 6.58
CA ALA A 55 -3.79 2.26 6.27
C ALA A 55 -2.71 2.61 7.29
N LYS A 56 -2.64 3.90 7.69
CA LYS A 56 -1.76 4.35 8.77
C LYS A 56 -2.05 3.63 10.08
N ALA A 57 -3.33 3.54 10.46
CA ALA A 57 -3.73 2.85 11.68
C ALA A 57 -3.39 1.35 11.65
N ASN A 58 -3.54 0.69 10.49
CA ASN A 58 -3.13 -0.70 10.30
C ASN A 58 -1.61 -0.88 10.50
N TYR A 59 -0.82 0.00 9.91
CA TYR A 59 0.64 0.01 10.06
C TYR A 59 1.07 0.22 11.52
N GLU A 60 0.51 1.25 12.17
CA GLU A 60 0.81 1.57 13.57
C GLU A 60 0.42 0.44 14.52
N ARG A 61 -0.70 -0.25 14.26
CA ARG A 61 -1.14 -1.41 15.04
C ARG A 61 -0.18 -2.59 14.93
N GLU A 62 0.19 -3.00 13.71
CA GLU A 62 1.13 -4.12 13.53
C GLU A 62 2.50 -3.81 14.16
N LEU A 63 2.96 -2.56 14.07
CA LEU A 63 4.18 -2.15 14.75
C LEU A 63 4.03 -2.17 16.27
N ALA A 64 2.92 -1.65 16.82
CA ALA A 64 2.67 -1.67 18.26
C ALA A 64 2.69 -3.10 18.80
N ASP A 65 2.06 -4.05 18.10
CA ASP A 65 2.04 -5.46 18.48
C ASP A 65 3.46 -6.06 18.48
N ALA A 66 4.29 -5.74 17.49
CA ALA A 66 5.68 -6.18 17.43
C ALA A 66 6.54 -5.61 18.58
N LEU A 67 6.38 -4.33 18.90
CA LEU A 67 7.09 -3.67 20.01
C LEU A 67 6.68 -4.27 21.36
N GLN A 68 5.39 -4.53 21.57
CA GLN A 68 4.88 -5.17 22.78
C GLN A 68 5.32 -6.63 22.90
N PHE A 69 5.38 -7.36 21.80
CA PHE A 69 5.88 -8.73 21.78
C PHE A 69 7.38 -8.76 22.13
N ALA A 70 8.19 -7.89 21.51
CA ALA A 70 9.62 -7.81 21.77
C ALA A 70 9.95 -7.55 23.26
N ALA A 71 9.16 -6.73 23.95
CA ALA A 71 9.38 -6.45 25.38
C ALA A 71 9.18 -7.67 26.30
N ARG A 72 8.50 -8.72 25.84
CA ARG A 72 8.29 -9.98 26.59
C ARG A 72 9.43 -10.98 26.38
N LEU A 73 10.33 -10.74 25.44
CA LEU A 73 11.45 -11.62 25.12
C LEU A 73 12.63 -11.36 26.07
N GLU A 74 13.41 -12.40 26.31
CA GLU A 74 14.70 -12.28 27.02
C GLU A 74 15.78 -11.68 26.11
N PRO A 75 16.92 -11.21 26.66
CA PRO A 75 18.06 -10.77 25.86
C PRO A 75 18.49 -11.83 24.85
N GLY A 76 18.64 -11.43 23.59
CA GLY A 76 18.87 -12.34 22.47
C GLY A 76 18.55 -11.70 21.12
N THR A 77 18.60 -12.50 20.05
CA THR A 77 18.20 -12.08 18.69
C THR A 77 17.07 -12.97 18.19
N TYR A 78 16.00 -12.37 17.71
CA TYR A 78 14.78 -13.07 17.32
C TYR A 78 14.24 -12.53 16.00
N ASP A 79 13.75 -13.43 15.15
CA ASP A 79 12.93 -13.09 14.00
C ASP A 79 11.45 -13.02 14.44
N LEU A 80 10.78 -11.94 14.07
CA LEU A 80 9.39 -11.63 14.36
C LEU A 80 8.57 -11.71 13.08
N ARG A 81 7.37 -12.26 13.17
CA ARG A 81 6.41 -12.25 12.06
C ARG A 81 4.99 -12.35 12.60
N SER A 82 4.07 -11.60 12.00
CA SER A 82 2.64 -11.72 12.30
C SER A 82 2.16 -13.12 11.98
N THR A 83 1.29 -13.68 12.84
CA THR A 83 0.83 -15.06 12.73
C THR A 83 -0.05 -15.32 11.51
N ARG A 84 -0.65 -14.26 10.95
CA ARG A 84 -1.46 -14.27 9.73
C ARG A 84 -1.38 -12.91 9.03
N ALA A 85 -1.81 -12.89 7.78
CA ALA A 85 -2.14 -11.63 7.11
C ALA A 85 -3.50 -11.12 7.60
N SER A 86 -3.62 -9.81 7.72
CA SER A 86 -4.83 -9.07 8.07
C SER A 86 -5.36 -8.33 6.86
N GLY A 87 -6.68 -8.08 6.81
CA GLY A 87 -7.30 -7.29 5.74
C GLY A 87 -7.34 -5.80 6.07
N GLY A 88 -7.08 -4.97 5.05
CA GLY A 88 -7.27 -3.52 5.06
C GLY A 88 -8.16 -3.10 3.89
N TYR A 89 -8.76 -1.91 3.99
CA TYR A 89 -9.59 -1.36 2.93
C TYR A 89 -9.46 0.16 2.90
N ASN A 90 -8.97 0.70 1.78
CA ASN A 90 -8.93 2.14 1.52
C ASN A 90 -10.34 2.57 1.14
N THR A 91 -11.01 3.37 1.97
CA THR A 91 -12.37 3.82 1.67
C THR A 91 -12.36 5.07 0.79
N ARG A 92 -13.42 5.24 0.00
CA ARG A 92 -13.58 6.42 -0.87
C ARG A 92 -13.63 7.74 -0.08
N ASP A 93 -14.18 7.70 1.14
CA ASP A 93 -14.32 8.86 2.02
C ASP A 93 -12.96 9.32 2.58
N GLU A 94 -12.00 8.40 2.71
CA GLU A 94 -10.62 8.74 3.09
C GLU A 94 -9.84 9.25 1.90
N THR A 95 -9.97 8.58 0.75
CA THR A 95 -9.28 8.95 -0.48
C THR A 95 -9.94 8.33 -1.69
N THR A 96 -10.17 9.14 -2.72
CA THR A 96 -10.63 8.61 -4.00
C THR A 96 -9.50 7.91 -4.77
N ASN A 97 -8.26 8.38 -4.58
CA ASN A 97 -7.05 7.85 -5.22
C ASN A 97 -6.81 6.38 -4.85
N TRP A 98 -6.53 6.09 -3.58
CA TRP A 98 -6.23 4.72 -3.15
C TRP A 98 -7.44 3.79 -3.11
N TYR A 99 -8.65 4.33 -3.06
CA TYR A 99 -9.89 3.56 -3.23
C TYR A 99 -9.95 2.92 -4.62
N PHE A 100 -9.64 3.68 -5.68
CA PHE A 100 -9.63 3.16 -7.05
C PHE A 100 -8.35 2.44 -7.43
N ALA A 101 -7.21 2.80 -6.84
CA ALA A 101 -5.93 2.13 -7.11
C ALA A 101 -5.88 0.71 -6.51
N VAL A 102 -6.31 0.55 -5.25
CA VAL A 102 -6.15 -0.70 -4.49
C VAL A 102 -7.47 -1.16 -3.87
N GLY A 103 -8.19 -0.26 -3.20
CA GLY A 103 -9.37 -0.65 -2.43
C GLY A 103 -9.00 -1.59 -1.29
N GLY A 104 -9.29 -2.89 -1.43
CA GLY A 104 -9.00 -3.91 -0.42
C GLY A 104 -7.60 -4.50 -0.56
N TYR A 105 -6.95 -4.85 0.53
CA TYR A 105 -5.60 -5.45 0.50
C TYR A 105 -5.33 -6.32 1.73
N SER A 106 -4.33 -7.20 1.62
CA SER A 106 -3.78 -7.97 2.74
C SER A 106 -2.47 -7.35 3.22
N TYR A 107 -2.25 -7.29 4.53
CA TYR A 107 -1.00 -6.81 5.11
C TYR A 107 -0.52 -7.67 6.27
N TRP A 108 0.77 -7.59 6.58
CA TRP A 108 1.38 -8.22 7.74
C TRP A 108 2.71 -7.55 8.11
N GLY A 109 3.10 -7.68 9.37
CA GLY A 109 4.39 -7.26 9.87
C GLY A 109 5.41 -8.39 9.98
N GLN A 110 6.69 -8.06 9.82
CA GLN A 110 7.82 -8.94 10.13
C GLN A 110 9.06 -8.13 10.49
N GLY A 111 10.04 -8.75 11.13
CA GLY A 111 11.28 -8.07 11.44
C GLY A 111 12.29 -8.93 12.19
N ARG A 112 13.41 -8.33 12.56
CA ARG A 112 14.42 -8.94 13.42
C ARG A 112 14.74 -8.00 14.57
N VAL A 113 14.62 -8.47 15.80
CA VAL A 113 14.95 -7.70 17.00
C VAL A 113 16.19 -8.27 17.67
N THR A 114 17.10 -7.38 18.08
CA THR A 114 18.23 -7.67 18.96
C THR A 114 18.00 -6.99 20.29
N ILE A 115 18.11 -7.74 21.39
CA ILE A 115 17.84 -7.29 22.76
C ILE A 115 19.10 -7.52 23.57
N VAL A 116 19.62 -6.46 24.18
CA VAL A 116 20.77 -6.53 25.10
C VAL A 116 20.37 -5.97 26.46
N ALA A 117 20.87 -6.58 27.54
CA ALA A 117 20.72 -6.06 28.88
C ALA A 117 22.07 -5.55 29.40
N ASP A 118 22.07 -4.40 30.07
CA ASP A 118 23.25 -3.94 30.81
C ASP A 118 23.39 -4.67 32.17
N PRO A 119 24.52 -4.52 32.89
CA PRO A 119 24.71 -5.15 34.20
C PRO A 119 23.67 -4.75 35.26
N GLN A 120 22.94 -3.66 35.04
CA GLN A 120 21.86 -3.17 35.90
C GLN A 120 20.48 -3.72 35.47
N GLY A 121 20.43 -4.57 34.44
CA GLY A 121 19.21 -5.19 33.92
C GLY A 121 18.40 -4.30 32.97
N ARG A 122 18.90 -3.12 32.58
CA ARG A 122 18.20 -2.26 31.62
C ARG A 122 18.35 -2.84 30.22
N ARG A 123 17.20 -3.03 29.56
CA ARG A 123 17.12 -3.61 28.22
C ARG A 123 17.19 -2.51 27.15
N ARG A 124 17.99 -2.76 26.12
CA ARG A 124 18.06 -1.98 24.87
C ARG A 124 17.63 -2.88 23.72
N TYR A 125 16.88 -2.32 22.80
CA TYR A 125 16.29 -3.04 21.68
C TYR A 125 16.70 -2.38 20.37
N ASP A 126 17.02 -3.20 19.38
CA ASP A 126 17.28 -2.78 18.00
C ASP A 126 16.43 -3.64 17.06
N LEU A 127 15.33 -3.08 16.54
CA LEU A 127 14.35 -3.76 15.68
C LEU A 127 14.49 -3.26 14.24
N ALA A 128 14.86 -4.17 13.33
CA ALA A 128 14.69 -4.01 11.90
C ALA A 128 13.28 -4.49 11.53
N TRP A 129 12.37 -3.55 11.31
CA TRP A 129 10.94 -3.80 11.03
C TRP A 129 10.62 -3.66 9.54
N GLU A 130 9.73 -4.51 9.05
CA GLU A 130 9.16 -4.47 7.70
C GLU A 130 7.65 -4.72 7.76
N PHE A 131 6.88 -3.76 7.26
CA PHE A 131 5.45 -3.91 7.03
C PHE A 131 5.21 -4.20 5.55
N ARG A 132 4.44 -5.23 5.24
CA ARG A 132 4.21 -5.70 3.86
C ARG A 132 2.74 -5.66 3.53
N CYS A 133 2.47 -5.40 2.25
CA CYS A 133 1.15 -5.38 1.65
C CYS A 133 1.16 -6.27 0.41
N TYR A 134 0.06 -6.97 0.18
CA TYR A 134 -0.22 -7.75 -1.01
C TYR A 134 -1.68 -7.59 -1.41
N ASP A 135 -1.93 -7.45 -2.71
CA ASP A 135 -3.24 -7.58 -3.30
C ASP A 135 -3.15 -8.15 -4.73
N ARG A 136 -4.27 -8.50 -5.34
CA ARG A 136 -4.35 -8.82 -6.76
C ARG A 136 -5.30 -7.87 -7.46
N TYR A 137 -4.77 -7.08 -8.39
CA TYR A 137 -5.57 -6.17 -9.20
C TYR A 137 -6.38 -6.97 -10.23
N ASN A 138 -7.67 -7.17 -9.95
CA ASN A 138 -8.56 -8.02 -10.75
C ASN A 138 -9.96 -7.42 -10.98
N TRP A 139 -10.59 -7.85 -12.10
CA TRP A 139 -11.92 -7.42 -12.55
C TRP A 139 -12.86 -8.63 -12.72
N ASP A 140 -13.04 -9.42 -11.66
CA ASP A 140 -13.66 -10.76 -11.71
C ASP A 140 -14.84 -10.98 -10.75
N ASN A 141 -15.35 -9.96 -10.04
CA ASN A 141 -16.25 -10.12 -8.88
C ASN A 141 -17.56 -9.31 -8.93
N GLY A 142 -18.00 -8.91 -10.13
CA GLY A 142 -19.22 -8.10 -10.28
C GLY A 142 -19.09 -6.70 -9.67
N LYS A 143 -17.87 -6.22 -9.46
CA LYS A 143 -17.58 -4.84 -9.07
C LYS A 143 -18.01 -3.90 -10.22
N GLN A 144 -18.25 -2.66 -9.84
CA GLN A 144 -18.49 -1.56 -10.76
C GLN A 144 -17.90 -0.29 -10.16
N VAL A 145 -17.28 0.51 -11.02
CA VAL A 145 -16.79 1.83 -10.68
C VAL A 145 -17.72 2.85 -11.31
N THR A 146 -18.41 3.61 -10.46
CA THR A 146 -19.17 4.77 -10.91
C THR A 146 -18.32 6.02 -10.73
N LEU A 147 -18.08 6.72 -11.83
CA LEU A 147 -17.47 8.05 -11.87
C LEU A 147 -18.59 9.09 -12.02
N PRO A 148 -19.21 9.54 -10.91
CA PRO A 148 -20.42 10.37 -10.96
C PRO A 148 -20.17 11.73 -11.63
N VAL A 149 -18.95 12.26 -11.56
CA VAL A 149 -18.56 13.55 -12.16
C VAL A 149 -18.69 13.53 -13.69
N VAL A 150 -18.54 12.36 -14.32
CA VAL A 150 -18.63 12.19 -15.79
C VAL A 150 -19.77 11.25 -16.20
N ASN A 151 -20.59 10.82 -15.25
CA ASN A 151 -21.71 9.89 -15.45
C ASN A 151 -21.31 8.60 -16.21
N ILE A 152 -20.11 8.08 -15.94
CA ILE A 152 -19.62 6.83 -16.52
C ILE A 152 -19.71 5.73 -15.47
N VAL A 153 -20.24 4.58 -15.86
CA VAL A 153 -20.19 3.34 -15.09
C VAL A 153 -19.29 2.37 -15.84
N ILE A 154 -18.20 1.97 -15.20
CA ILE A 154 -17.27 0.96 -15.69
C ILE A 154 -17.55 -0.32 -14.91
N THR A 155 -17.95 -1.38 -15.61
CA THR A 155 -18.30 -2.67 -14.99
C THR A 155 -17.14 -3.65 -15.06
N ASP A 156 -17.09 -4.59 -14.11
CA ASP A 156 -16.18 -5.73 -14.15
C ASP A 156 -16.26 -6.50 -15.45
N HIS A 157 -17.47 -6.75 -15.93
CA HIS A 157 -17.65 -7.46 -17.19
C HIS A 157 -16.93 -6.73 -18.33
N PHE A 158 -17.11 -5.41 -18.42
CA PHE A 158 -16.48 -4.59 -19.46
C PHE A 158 -14.96 -4.61 -19.36
N MET A 159 -14.39 -4.37 -18.19
CA MET A 159 -12.94 -4.38 -18.00
C MET A 159 -12.35 -5.78 -18.21
N GLY A 160 -12.99 -6.80 -17.66
CA GLY A 160 -12.60 -8.20 -17.82
C GLY A 160 -12.58 -8.68 -19.29
N GLU A 161 -13.35 -8.09 -20.20
CA GLU A 161 -13.24 -8.41 -21.63
C GLU A 161 -11.89 -7.98 -22.23
N PHE A 162 -11.30 -6.86 -21.78
CA PHE A 162 -9.95 -6.49 -22.22
C PHE A 162 -8.94 -7.55 -21.80
N HIS A 163 -9.07 -8.08 -20.58
CA HIS A 163 -8.24 -9.20 -20.14
C HIS A 163 -8.45 -10.46 -20.98
N ARG A 164 -9.72 -10.87 -21.19
CA ARG A 164 -10.06 -12.08 -21.99
C ARG A 164 -9.60 -11.98 -23.44
N CYS A 165 -9.63 -10.79 -24.02
CA CYS A 165 -9.19 -10.55 -25.39
C CYS A 165 -7.67 -10.37 -25.51
N GLY A 166 -6.92 -10.41 -24.40
CA GLY A 166 -5.48 -10.21 -24.38
C GLY A 166 -5.06 -8.76 -24.67
N LEU A 167 -5.93 -7.79 -24.38
CA LEU A 167 -5.69 -6.35 -24.50
C LEU A 167 -5.28 -5.69 -23.18
N ALA A 168 -5.41 -6.41 -22.07
CA ALA A 168 -5.03 -5.97 -20.73
C ALA A 168 -4.67 -7.17 -19.84
N ARG A 169 -3.95 -6.93 -18.74
CA ARG A 169 -3.52 -8.01 -17.85
C ARG A 169 -3.67 -7.65 -16.38
N GLU A 170 -4.36 -8.52 -15.65
CA GLU A 170 -4.36 -8.50 -14.19
C GLU A 170 -2.97 -8.82 -13.64
N TYR A 171 -2.63 -8.22 -12.50
CA TYR A 171 -1.31 -8.30 -11.91
C TYR A 171 -1.38 -8.36 -10.38
N ASP A 172 -0.29 -8.81 -9.76
CA ASP A 172 -0.16 -8.81 -8.32
C ASP A 172 0.45 -7.48 -7.84
N LEU A 173 -0.10 -6.95 -6.75
CA LEU A 173 0.37 -5.76 -6.06
C LEU A 173 1.24 -6.18 -4.88
N LYS A 174 2.45 -5.62 -4.79
CA LYS A 174 3.38 -5.90 -3.68
C LYS A 174 3.95 -4.61 -3.13
N GLY A 175 3.77 -4.38 -1.82
CA GLY A 175 4.30 -3.21 -1.13
C GLY A 175 5.12 -3.61 0.11
N SER A 176 6.15 -2.82 0.44
CA SER A 176 6.87 -3.00 1.70
C SER A 176 7.46 -1.69 2.21
N VAL A 177 7.31 -1.44 3.52
CA VAL A 177 7.91 -0.31 4.22
C VAL A 177 8.82 -0.83 5.32
N ARG A 178 10.07 -0.33 5.36
CA ARG A 178 11.09 -0.76 6.33
C ARG A 178 11.45 0.37 7.27
N ARG A 179 11.68 0.04 8.55
CA ARG A 179 12.13 0.98 9.59
C ARG A 179 13.14 0.32 10.52
N GLN A 180 14.11 1.11 10.97
CA GLN A 180 14.97 0.73 12.08
C GLN A 180 14.49 1.46 13.33
N ILE A 181 14.17 0.70 14.38
CA ILE A 181 13.58 1.23 15.62
C ILE A 181 14.45 0.82 16.78
N ARG A 182 14.92 1.81 17.54
CA ARG A 182 15.76 1.63 18.72
C ARG A 182 15.11 2.26 19.93
N TRP A 183 15.05 1.53 21.03
CA TRP A 183 14.52 2.04 22.28
C TRP A 183 15.18 1.39 23.49
N GLU A 184 15.03 2.03 24.65
CA GLU A 184 15.48 1.53 25.95
C GLU A 184 14.28 1.43 26.89
N GLY A 185 14.24 0.39 27.72
CA GLY A 185 13.16 0.21 28.69
C GLY A 185 11.83 -0.19 28.06
N ALA A 186 10.76 0.56 28.37
CA ALA A 186 9.40 0.24 27.93
C ALA A 186 9.23 0.52 26.42
N PRO A 187 8.39 -0.27 25.72
CA PRO A 187 8.03 -0.02 24.33
C PRO A 187 7.55 1.42 24.09
N PRO A 188 8.06 2.13 23.08
CA PRO A 188 7.49 3.40 22.66
C PRO A 188 6.11 3.19 22.02
N ALA A 189 5.30 4.25 21.97
CA ALA A 189 4.13 4.26 21.10
C ALA A 189 4.57 4.13 19.63
N ALA A 190 3.83 3.39 18.81
CA ALA A 190 4.18 3.16 17.41
C ALA A 190 4.39 4.48 16.64
N SER A 191 3.49 5.45 16.80
CA SER A 191 3.60 6.78 16.19
C SER A 191 4.88 7.54 16.58
N VAL A 192 5.41 7.31 17.78
CA VAL A 192 6.67 7.90 18.26
C VAL A 192 7.87 7.12 17.71
N ALA A 193 7.75 5.79 17.64
CA ALA A 193 8.80 4.89 17.16
C ALA A 193 9.12 5.09 15.66
N LEU A 194 8.13 5.56 14.90
CA LEU A 194 8.27 5.87 13.47
C LEU A 194 9.03 7.17 13.18
N GLY A 195 9.23 8.01 14.20
CA GLY A 195 9.86 9.32 14.07
C GLY A 195 8.96 10.30 13.33
N GLY A 196 8.79 11.51 13.88
CA GLY A 196 8.19 12.65 13.20
C GLY A 196 9.09 13.17 12.07
N GLY A 197 9.28 12.36 11.04
CA GLY A 197 9.86 12.78 9.77
C GLY A 197 8.84 13.64 9.03
N ARG A 198 9.14 14.94 8.96
CA ARG A 198 8.53 15.87 8.01
C ARG A 198 8.86 15.49 6.58
#